data_AF-A0AAN8B7L1-F1
#
_entry.id   AF-A0AAN8B7L1-F1
#
_cell.length_a   1.000
_cell.length_b   1.000
_cell.length_c   1.000
_cell.angle_alpha   90.00
_cell.angle_beta   90.00
_cell.angle_gamma   90.00
#
_symmetry.space_group_name_H-M   'P 1'
#
loop_
_entity.id
_entity.type
_entity.pdbx_description
1 polymer ?
#
loop_
_entity_poly.entity_id
_entity_poly.type
_entity_poly.pdbx_seq_one_letter_code
_entity_poly.pdbx_strand_id
1 'polypeptide(L)'
;MHCVSSKHSVMMVSFCQGALLLSLAAAMAVYADMNVDCGPDFVMLLWTESRPQFKFFALPKDWYATIYDPVFKTYSLGDLQFNIGLMNDDFSGPAESTRFPLGSIIPIMASVVQETHQPLLLLLEECVAATTPELYPESTMYPIISNQGCLLESLSSRSKFEPRQKSSEIRLSLQTFTFAMGEEVFIHCKLLAWDPNGLDSTKKACHFVEGHGWELLDNLAQSNLCDCCESKCKSRRQRSVASEKYGMVQKAVIGPFTITDVYS
;
A
#
# COMPACT_ATOMS: atom_id res chain seq x y z
N MET A 1 1.19 20.43 -9.79
CA MET A 1 1.75 19.62 -8.69
C MET A 1 2.70 20.48 -7.88
N HIS A 2 2.54 20.53 -6.56
CA HIS A 2 3.55 21.08 -5.67
C HIS A 2 4.59 20.00 -5.44
N CYS A 3 5.73 20.09 -6.15
CA CYS A 3 6.91 19.35 -5.75
C CYS A 3 7.37 19.94 -4.41
N VAL A 4 7.33 19.13 -3.35
CA VAL A 4 7.62 19.58 -1.98
C VAL A 4 9.11 19.41 -1.76
N SER A 5 9.80 20.53 -1.51
CA SER A 5 11.21 20.49 -1.14
C SER A 5 11.36 19.70 0.16
N SER A 6 12.22 18.68 0.15
CA SER A 6 12.44 17.81 1.31
C SER A 6 13.92 17.61 1.59
N LYS A 7 14.25 17.50 2.89
CA LYS A 7 15.59 17.23 3.40
C LYS A 7 15.61 15.85 4.04
N HIS A 8 16.53 15.01 3.60
CA HIS A 8 16.80 13.71 4.20
C HIS A 8 18.27 13.62 4.59
N SER A 9 18.55 13.27 5.84
CA SER A 9 19.92 13.06 6.32
C SER A 9 20.18 11.56 6.43
N VAL A 10 21.19 11.06 5.73
CA VAL A 10 21.57 9.65 5.73
C VAL A 10 22.88 9.50 6.48
N MET A 11 22.89 8.68 7.53
CA MET A 11 24.10 8.36 8.30
C MET A 11 24.79 7.14 7.67
N MET A 12 25.97 7.33 7.10
CA MET A 12 26.85 6.23 6.69
C MET A 12 27.96 6.04 7.72
N VAL A 13 28.10 4.81 8.21
CA VAL A 13 29.19 4.43 9.12
C VAL A 13 30.27 3.76 8.28
N SER A 14 31.43 4.39 8.16
CA SER A 14 32.58 3.81 7.47
C SER A 14 33.61 3.30 8.48
N PHE A 15 34.01 2.04 8.36
CA PHE A 15 35.03 1.41 9.19
C PHE A 15 36.38 1.50 8.48
N CYS A 16 37.23 2.43 8.91
CA CYS A 16 38.57 2.56 8.37
C CYS A 16 39.51 1.57 9.07
N GLN A 17 39.80 0.42 8.45
CA GLN A 17 40.83 -0.49 8.93
C GLN A 17 42.22 0.04 8.54
N GLY A 18 42.85 0.79 9.44
CA GLY A 18 44.24 1.19 9.30
C GLY A 18 45.16 -0.04 9.41
N ALA A 19 45.78 -0.43 8.30
CA ALA A 19 46.85 -1.42 8.30
C ALA A 19 48.12 -0.79 8.91
N LEU A 20 48.29 -0.97 10.22
CA LEU A 20 49.53 -1.35 10.93
C LEU A 20 49.39 -1.05 12.43
N LEU A 21 49.39 -2.12 13.23
CA LEU A 21 49.61 -2.19 14.69
C LEU A 21 48.56 -1.54 15.63
N LEU A 22 47.69 -2.41 16.19
CA LEU A 22 46.99 -2.32 17.48
C LEU A 22 46.35 -0.97 17.90
N SER A 23 45.51 -0.35 17.08
CA SER A 23 44.67 0.77 17.54
C SER A 23 43.19 0.60 17.20
N LEU A 24 42.35 1.07 18.14
CA LEU A 24 40.88 1.03 18.15
C LEU A 24 40.27 1.36 16.77
N ALA A 25 39.31 0.55 16.34
CA ALA A 25 38.47 0.89 15.20
C ALA A 25 37.70 2.19 15.53
N ALA A 26 38.09 3.30 14.92
CA ALA A 26 37.30 4.52 14.95
C ALA A 26 36.19 4.38 13.90
N ALA A 27 34.93 4.32 14.36
CA ALA A 27 33.78 4.49 13.49
C ALA A 27 33.66 5.99 13.15
N MET A 28 33.93 6.36 11.90
CA MET A 28 33.63 7.70 11.43
C MET A 28 32.19 7.69 10.91
N ALA A 29 31.31 8.43 11.58
CA ALA A 29 29.99 8.73 11.04
C ALA A 29 30.14 9.88 10.04
N VAL A 30 29.78 9.63 8.78
CA VAL A 30 29.63 10.68 7.78
C VAL A 30 28.13 10.93 7.62
N TYR A 31 27.71 12.17 7.85
CA TYR A 31 26.37 12.63 7.53
C TYR A 31 26.36 13.12 6.08
N ALA A 32 25.47 12.56 5.27
CA ALA A 32 25.16 13.08 3.96
C ALA A 32 23.74 13.67 3.99
N ASP A 33 23.63 14.98 3.78
CA ASP A 33 22.34 15.62 3.59
C ASP A 33 21.98 15.60 2.10
N MET A 34 20.80 15.05 1.80
CA MET A 34 20.17 15.12 0.49
C MET A 34 19.04 16.15 0.57
N ASN A 35 19.14 17.23 -0.21
CA ASN A 35 18.09 18.22 -0.40
C ASN A 35 17.48 18.06 -1.80
N VAL A 36 16.17 17.90 -1.86
CA VAL A 36 15.40 17.90 -3.12
C VAL A 36 14.82 19.31 -3.29
N ASP A 37 15.25 20.03 -4.32
CA ASP A 37 14.70 21.34 -4.68
C ASP A 37 13.99 21.28 -6.02
N CYS A 38 12.78 21.84 -6.07
CA CYS A 38 11.94 21.78 -7.25
C CYS A 38 11.73 23.18 -7.83
N GLY A 39 12.04 23.32 -9.12
CA GLY A 39 11.66 24.48 -9.93
C GLY A 39 10.55 24.12 -10.92
N PRO A 40 10.03 25.10 -11.65
CA PRO A 40 8.99 24.86 -12.68
C PRO A 40 9.46 23.91 -13.79
N ASP A 41 10.77 23.87 -14.10
CA ASP A 41 11.33 23.10 -15.21
C ASP A 41 12.46 22.13 -14.80
N PHE A 42 12.69 21.95 -13.49
CA PHE A 42 13.81 21.15 -13.00
C PHE A 42 13.57 20.53 -11.63
N VAL A 43 14.23 19.41 -11.37
CA VAL A 43 14.45 18.86 -10.03
C VAL A 43 15.95 18.86 -9.75
N MET A 44 16.35 19.53 -8.69
CA MET A 44 17.73 19.53 -8.20
C MET A 44 17.86 18.56 -7.03
N LEU A 45 18.85 17.68 -7.11
CA LEU A 45 19.31 16.87 -5.99
C LEU A 45 20.63 17.44 -5.50
N LEU A 46 20.62 18.09 -4.33
CA LEU A 46 21.82 18.58 -3.70
C LEU A 46 22.32 17.54 -2.69
N TRP A 47 23.49 16.96 -2.97
CA TRP A 47 24.22 16.10 -2.03
C TRP A 47 25.35 16.91 -1.41
N THR A 48 25.35 17.11 -0.09
CA THR A 48 26.50 17.69 0.61
C THR A 48 27.44 16.58 1.06
N GLU A 49 28.15 15.98 0.11
CA GLU A 49 29.50 15.46 0.41
C GLU A 49 30.51 16.53 0.03
N SER A 50 31.71 16.47 0.61
CA SER A 50 32.80 17.48 0.56
C SER A 50 33.29 17.96 -0.83
N ARG A 51 32.57 17.68 -1.92
CA ARG A 51 32.68 18.32 -3.24
C ARG A 51 31.29 18.39 -3.89
N PRO A 52 30.73 19.58 -4.19
CA PRO A 52 29.43 19.69 -4.81
C PRO A 52 29.51 19.24 -6.29
N GLN A 53 28.97 18.06 -6.60
CA GLN A 53 28.66 17.68 -7.97
C GLN A 53 27.18 18.00 -8.24
N PHE A 54 26.93 19.14 -8.88
CA PHE A 54 25.60 19.48 -9.37
C PHE A 54 25.29 18.65 -10.62
N LYS A 55 24.47 17.61 -10.51
CA LYS A 55 23.94 16.89 -11.67
C LYS A 55 22.59 17.50 -12.05
N PHE A 56 22.60 18.26 -13.13
CA PHE A 56 21.37 18.74 -13.76
C PHE A 56 20.83 17.63 -14.67
N PHE A 57 19.65 17.11 -14.36
CA PHE A 57 18.89 16.29 -15.29
C PHE A 57 17.97 17.21 -16.08
N ALA A 58 18.33 17.48 -17.33
CA ALA A 58 17.46 18.21 -18.25
C ALA A 58 16.35 17.26 -18.73
N LEU A 59 15.09 17.67 -18.56
CA LEU A 59 13.96 16.95 -19.15
C LEU A 59 14.05 17.00 -20.68
N PRO A 60 13.73 15.90 -21.41
CA PRO A 60 13.69 15.90 -22.86
C PRO A 60 12.79 17.01 -23.42
N LYS A 61 13.12 17.53 -24.61
CA LYS A 61 12.38 18.64 -25.26
C LYS A 61 10.92 18.31 -25.61
N ASP A 62 10.55 17.03 -25.64
CA ASP A 62 9.20 16.54 -25.89
C ASP A 62 8.58 15.86 -24.66
N TRP A 63 9.14 16.13 -23.46
CA TRP A 63 8.55 15.65 -22.22
C TRP A 63 7.31 16.49 -21.89
N TYR A 64 6.14 15.89 -22.09
CA TYR A 64 4.91 16.33 -21.45
C TYR A 64 4.76 15.51 -20.17
N ALA A 65 4.50 16.17 -19.04
CA ALA A 65 3.88 15.46 -17.92
C ALA A 65 2.54 14.95 -18.44
N THR A 66 2.35 13.64 -18.59
CA THR A 66 1.02 13.09 -18.78
C THR A 66 0.24 13.52 -17.54
N ILE A 67 -0.66 14.51 -17.69
CA ILE A 67 -1.48 15.05 -16.60
C ILE A 67 -2.54 13.99 -16.28
N TYR A 68 -2.11 12.90 -15.67
CA TYR A 68 -2.95 11.94 -15.01
C TYR A 68 -2.79 12.21 -13.52
N ASP A 69 -3.88 12.59 -12.84
CA ASP A 69 -3.88 12.62 -11.38
C ASP A 69 -3.97 11.17 -10.90
N PRO A 70 -2.89 10.61 -10.32
CA PRO A 70 -2.92 9.23 -9.88
C PRO A 70 -4.02 9.06 -8.85
N VAL A 71 -4.81 7.98 -8.97
CA VAL A 71 -5.81 7.61 -7.98
C VAL A 71 -5.08 7.07 -6.74
N PHE A 72 -4.50 7.99 -5.99
CA PHE A 72 -3.67 7.75 -4.82
C PHE A 72 -4.10 8.73 -3.74
N LYS A 73 -4.35 8.22 -2.52
CA LYS A 73 -4.82 9.02 -1.40
C LYS A 73 -3.98 8.78 -0.17
N THR A 74 -3.69 9.87 0.54
CA THR A 74 -2.93 9.88 1.78
C THR A 74 -3.83 10.29 2.94
N TYR A 75 -3.75 9.55 4.04
CA TYR A 75 -4.51 9.78 5.27
C TYR A 75 -3.54 9.81 6.44
N SER A 76 -3.69 10.79 7.33
CA SER A 76 -2.85 10.91 8.54
C SER A 76 -3.67 10.60 9.78
N LEU A 77 -3.18 9.70 10.63
CA LEU A 77 -3.80 9.33 11.90
C LEU A 77 -2.74 9.17 12.98
N GLY A 78 -2.65 10.16 13.88
CA GLY A 78 -1.51 10.26 14.81
C GLY A 78 -0.21 10.42 14.05
N ASP A 79 0.80 9.61 14.39
CA ASP A 79 2.12 9.58 13.72
C ASP A 79 2.17 8.60 12.53
N LEU A 80 1.00 8.12 12.07
CA LEU A 80 0.89 7.21 10.93
C LEU A 80 0.37 7.94 9.70
N GLN A 81 1.05 7.72 8.59
CA GLN A 81 0.61 8.15 7.26
C GLN A 81 0.24 6.92 6.43
N PHE A 82 -1.05 6.71 6.22
CA PHE A 82 -1.59 5.67 5.36
C PHE A 82 -1.69 6.19 3.93
N ASN A 83 -1.31 5.34 2.99
CA ASN A 83 -1.42 5.59 1.57
C ASN A 83 -2.17 4.43 0.92
N ILE A 84 -3.04 4.70 -0.03
CA ILE A 84 -3.68 3.69 -0.87
C ILE A 84 -3.86 4.22 -2.28
N GLY A 85 -3.67 3.40 -3.29
CA GLY A 85 -3.94 3.80 -4.66
C GLY A 85 -3.97 2.67 -5.68
N LEU A 86 -4.40 3.04 -6.88
CA LEU A 86 -4.33 2.22 -8.08
C LEU A 86 -2.90 2.27 -8.62
N MET A 87 -2.34 1.12 -8.93
CA MET A 87 -0.95 0.95 -9.36
C MET A 87 -0.87 0.44 -10.80
N ASN A 88 0.30 0.52 -11.40
CA ASN A 88 0.63 -0.21 -12.61
C ASN A 88 0.86 -1.72 -12.33
N ASP A 89 0.92 -2.53 -13.38
CA ASP A 89 0.93 -4.00 -13.28
C ASP A 89 2.11 -4.57 -12.48
N ASP A 90 3.24 -3.87 -12.45
CA ASP A 90 4.44 -4.28 -11.71
C ASP A 90 4.56 -3.62 -10.32
N PHE A 91 3.56 -2.82 -9.92
CA PHE A 91 3.54 -2.06 -8.67
C PHE A 91 4.74 -1.10 -8.50
N SER A 92 5.41 -0.71 -9.59
CA SER A 92 6.53 0.22 -9.56
C SER A 92 6.09 1.67 -9.37
N GLY A 93 4.83 1.98 -9.68
CA GLY A 93 4.28 3.32 -9.56
C GLY A 93 2.75 3.35 -9.68
N PRO A 94 2.16 4.55 -9.70
CA PRO A 94 0.73 4.71 -9.89
C PRO A 94 0.26 4.14 -11.24
N ALA A 95 -1.03 3.77 -11.30
CA ALA A 95 -1.65 3.35 -12.55
C ALA A 95 -1.50 4.42 -13.63
N GLU A 96 -1.34 4.03 -14.89
CA GLU A 96 -1.26 4.97 -16.02
C GLU A 96 -2.66 5.38 -16.53
N SER A 97 -3.70 4.69 -16.08
CA SER A 97 -5.09 4.85 -16.51
C SER A 97 -6.07 4.56 -15.37
N THR A 98 -7.22 5.24 -15.37
CA THR A 98 -8.39 4.95 -14.53
C THR A 98 -9.44 4.10 -15.26
N ARG A 99 -9.14 3.60 -16.45
CA ARG A 99 -10.06 2.78 -17.26
C ARG A 99 -9.52 1.36 -17.33
N PHE A 100 -10.32 0.42 -16.84
CA PHE A 100 -9.96 -0.99 -16.77
C PHE A 100 -10.95 -1.82 -17.59
N PRO A 101 -10.53 -2.49 -18.68
CA PRO A 101 -11.41 -3.36 -19.44
C PRO A 101 -11.92 -4.54 -18.60
N LEU A 102 -13.15 -4.98 -18.82
CA LEU A 102 -13.68 -6.16 -18.13
C LEU A 102 -12.77 -7.39 -18.36
N GLY A 103 -12.49 -8.14 -17.30
CA GLY A 103 -11.57 -9.27 -17.27
C GLY A 103 -10.10 -8.90 -17.00
N SER A 104 -9.72 -7.62 -17.07
CA SER A 104 -8.39 -7.13 -16.68
C SER A 104 -8.21 -7.10 -15.15
N ILE A 105 -6.97 -6.90 -14.72
CA ILE A 105 -6.60 -6.75 -13.31
C ILE A 105 -6.45 -5.26 -12.98
N ILE A 106 -6.93 -4.87 -11.81
CA ILE A 106 -6.72 -3.58 -11.16
C ILE A 106 -5.69 -3.80 -10.04
N PRO A 107 -4.43 -3.37 -10.22
CA PRO A 107 -3.43 -3.42 -9.16
C PRO A 107 -3.75 -2.35 -8.10
N ILE A 108 -3.86 -2.76 -6.84
CA ILE A 108 -4.13 -1.87 -5.71
C ILE A 108 -3.01 -2.07 -4.68
N MET A 109 -2.41 -0.98 -4.22
CA MET A 109 -1.43 -1.01 -3.13
C MET A 109 -1.92 -0.11 -2.00
N ALA A 110 -1.76 -0.58 -0.76
CA ALA A 110 -1.79 0.26 0.41
C ALA A 110 -0.47 0.16 1.18
N SER A 111 -0.04 1.26 1.80
CA SER A 111 1.13 1.30 2.66
C SER A 111 0.87 2.19 3.89
N VAL A 112 1.63 1.96 4.95
CA VAL A 112 1.66 2.82 6.12
C VAL A 112 3.10 3.21 6.44
N VAL A 113 3.32 4.50 6.61
CA VAL A 113 4.60 5.06 7.06
C VAL A 113 4.44 5.46 8.52
N GLN A 114 5.42 5.11 9.35
CA GLN A 114 5.52 5.50 10.75
C GLN A 114 6.89 6.15 10.98
N GLU A 115 6.95 7.23 11.75
CA GLU A 115 8.23 7.89 12.11
C GLU A 115 9.00 7.16 13.24
N THR A 116 8.44 6.10 13.83
CA THR A 116 8.96 5.39 15.00
C THR A 116 9.28 3.92 14.73
N HIS A 117 10.01 3.29 15.67
CA HIS A 117 10.72 2.01 15.48
C HIS A 117 9.87 0.71 15.52
N GLN A 118 8.55 0.76 15.72
CA GLN A 118 7.76 -0.48 15.84
C GLN A 118 7.30 -0.99 14.45
N PRO A 119 7.62 -2.23 14.06
CA PRO A 119 7.17 -2.75 12.78
C PRO A 119 5.66 -2.98 12.83
N LEU A 120 4.94 -2.38 11.89
CA LEU A 120 3.51 -2.58 11.70
C LEU A 120 3.26 -3.52 10.52
N LEU A 121 2.23 -4.35 10.65
CA LEU A 121 1.63 -5.11 9.56
C LEU A 121 0.40 -4.37 9.07
N LEU A 122 0.37 -4.06 7.77
CA LEU A 122 -0.80 -3.44 7.14
C LEU A 122 -1.74 -4.51 6.58
N LEU A 123 -3.03 -4.39 6.91
CA LEU A 123 -4.10 -5.28 6.48
C LEU A 123 -5.24 -4.48 5.83
N LEU A 124 -5.88 -5.09 4.84
CA LEU A 124 -7.16 -4.65 4.30
C LEU A 124 -8.26 -5.43 5.02
N GLU A 125 -8.91 -4.80 6.00
CA GLU A 125 -9.89 -5.49 6.85
C GLU A 125 -11.22 -5.69 6.11
N GLU A 126 -11.69 -4.64 5.42
CA GLU A 126 -12.92 -4.62 4.63
C GLU A 126 -12.73 -3.70 3.43
N CYS A 127 -13.25 -4.07 2.26
CA CYS A 127 -13.30 -3.21 1.09
C CYS A 127 -14.60 -3.44 0.32
N VAL A 128 -15.27 -2.36 -0.08
CA VAL A 128 -16.49 -2.40 -0.89
C VAL A 128 -16.36 -1.44 -2.07
N ALA A 129 -16.86 -1.85 -3.24
CA ALA A 129 -17.06 -0.95 -4.37
C ALA A 129 -18.44 -0.28 -4.30
N ALA A 130 -18.52 0.98 -4.68
CA ALA A 130 -19.74 1.77 -4.78
C ALA A 130 -19.62 2.79 -5.92
N THR A 131 -20.74 3.36 -6.36
CA THR A 131 -20.76 4.41 -7.40
C THR A 131 -20.65 5.82 -6.83
N THR A 132 -20.43 5.95 -5.51
CA THR A 132 -20.35 7.23 -4.81
C THR A 132 -19.08 7.35 -3.97
N PRO A 133 -18.52 8.57 -3.84
CA PRO A 133 -17.33 8.83 -3.01
C PRO A 133 -17.61 8.78 -1.51
N GLU A 134 -18.87 8.91 -1.08
CA GLU A 134 -19.33 8.63 0.29
C GLU A 134 -20.35 7.49 0.30
N LEU A 135 -20.34 6.68 1.35
CA LEU A 135 -21.32 5.60 1.56
C LEU A 135 -22.48 6.08 2.43
N TYR A 136 -23.70 5.87 1.94
CA TYR A 136 -24.96 6.10 2.64
C TYR A 136 -25.69 4.77 2.87
N PRO A 137 -26.65 4.68 3.81
CA PRO A 137 -27.39 3.44 4.10
C PRO A 137 -28.07 2.79 2.87
N GLU A 138 -28.45 3.59 1.89
CA GLU A 138 -29.10 3.20 0.64
C GLU A 138 -28.14 2.96 -0.53
N SER A 139 -26.83 3.21 -0.34
CA SER A 139 -25.84 2.99 -1.39
C SER A 139 -25.78 1.52 -1.79
N THR A 140 -25.83 1.24 -3.09
CA THR A 140 -25.57 -0.09 -3.62
C THR A 140 -24.07 -0.38 -3.51
N MET A 141 -23.70 -1.38 -2.71
CA MET A 141 -22.31 -1.73 -2.45
C MET A 141 -22.01 -3.15 -2.93
N TYR A 142 -20.84 -3.32 -3.55
CA TYR A 142 -20.34 -4.62 -3.98
C TYR A 142 -19.16 -5.03 -3.08
N PRO A 143 -19.27 -6.12 -2.29
CA PRO A 143 -18.25 -6.50 -1.33
C PRO A 143 -17.04 -7.16 -2.01
N ILE A 144 -15.86 -6.58 -1.82
CA ILE A 144 -14.59 -7.11 -2.36
C ILE A 144 -13.85 -7.90 -1.28
N ILE A 145 -13.63 -7.27 -0.11
CA ILE A 145 -13.03 -7.88 1.08
C ILE A 145 -14.01 -7.73 2.23
N SER A 146 -14.26 -8.82 2.95
CA SER A 146 -15.15 -8.83 4.11
C SER A 146 -14.59 -9.75 5.21
N ASN A 147 -15.34 -9.88 6.31
CA ASN A 147 -15.06 -10.86 7.36
C ASN A 147 -13.65 -10.73 7.95
N GLN A 148 -13.20 -9.48 8.14
CA GLN A 148 -11.86 -9.10 8.62
C GLN A 148 -10.72 -9.71 7.78
N GLY A 149 -10.70 -9.40 6.48
CA GLY A 149 -9.59 -9.74 5.58
C GLY A 149 -9.78 -10.97 4.69
N CYS A 150 -11.00 -11.46 4.49
CA CYS A 150 -11.31 -12.48 3.48
C CYS A 150 -11.64 -11.82 2.13
N LEU A 151 -10.81 -12.03 1.11
CA LEU A 151 -11.03 -11.53 -0.26
C LEU A 151 -12.11 -12.35 -0.96
N LEU A 152 -13.36 -11.89 -0.89
CA LEU A 152 -14.51 -12.61 -1.46
C LEU A 152 -14.43 -12.71 -2.98
N GLU A 153 -13.89 -11.69 -3.63
CA GLU A 153 -13.76 -11.65 -5.10
C GLU A 153 -12.89 -12.81 -5.64
N SER A 154 -11.98 -13.35 -4.83
CA SER A 154 -11.14 -14.50 -5.22
C SER A 154 -11.90 -15.82 -5.39
N LEU A 155 -13.15 -15.91 -4.90
CA LEU A 155 -13.98 -17.10 -5.08
C LEU A 155 -14.47 -17.28 -6.53
N SER A 156 -14.61 -16.18 -7.26
CA SER A 156 -15.21 -16.14 -8.60
C SER A 156 -14.29 -15.54 -9.66
N SER A 157 -13.06 -15.17 -9.29
CA SER A 157 -12.13 -14.48 -10.19
C SER A 157 -10.68 -14.83 -9.85
N ARG A 158 -9.74 -14.29 -10.65
CA ARG A 158 -8.29 -14.42 -10.40
C ARG A 158 -7.76 -13.39 -9.41
N SER A 159 -8.64 -12.80 -8.60
CA SER A 159 -8.24 -11.82 -7.59
C SER A 159 -7.43 -12.46 -6.48
N LYS A 160 -6.33 -11.84 -6.08
CA LYS A 160 -5.43 -12.39 -5.06
C LYS A 160 -4.63 -11.30 -4.37
N PHE A 161 -4.19 -11.57 -3.14
CA PHE A 161 -3.14 -10.77 -2.53
C PHE A 161 -1.78 -11.17 -3.10
N GLU A 162 -0.93 -10.18 -3.38
CA GLU A 162 0.44 -10.44 -3.84
C GLU A 162 1.40 -10.65 -2.67
N PRO A 163 2.47 -11.47 -2.85
CA PRO A 163 3.47 -11.69 -1.81
C PRO A 163 4.05 -10.39 -1.25
N ARG A 164 4.08 -10.27 0.07
CA ARG A 164 4.57 -9.06 0.74
C ARG A 164 6.05 -8.85 0.49
N GLN A 165 6.39 -7.61 0.15
CA GLN A 165 7.78 -7.13 0.12
C GLN A 165 8.18 -6.43 1.43
N LYS A 166 7.21 -5.80 2.11
CA LYS A 166 7.35 -5.10 3.39
C LYS A 166 6.11 -5.38 4.24
N SER A 167 6.25 -5.49 5.56
CA SER A 167 5.08 -5.71 6.45
C SER A 167 4.12 -4.52 6.43
N SER A 168 4.65 -3.31 6.28
CA SER A 168 3.87 -2.06 6.24
C SER A 168 3.19 -1.80 4.91
N GLU A 169 3.22 -2.75 3.97
CA GLU A 169 2.63 -2.65 2.64
C GLU A 169 1.81 -3.91 2.32
N ILE A 170 0.66 -3.72 1.67
CA ILE A 170 -0.18 -4.79 1.15
C ILE A 170 -0.55 -4.49 -0.30
N ARG A 171 -0.48 -5.51 -1.15
CA ARG A 171 -0.75 -5.44 -2.58
C ARG A 171 -1.87 -6.40 -2.93
N LEU A 172 -2.84 -5.93 -3.69
CA LEU A 172 -4.02 -6.66 -4.13
C LEU A 172 -4.10 -6.56 -5.65
N SER A 173 -4.12 -7.71 -6.32
CA SER A 173 -4.47 -7.82 -7.73
C SER A 173 -5.95 -8.13 -7.80
N LEU A 174 -6.78 -7.13 -8.11
CA LEU A 174 -8.23 -7.25 -8.14
C LEU A 174 -8.71 -7.40 -9.58
N GLN A 175 -9.26 -8.55 -9.96
CA GLN A 175 -9.88 -8.69 -11.27
C GLN A 175 -11.15 -7.82 -11.34
N THR A 176 -11.30 -7.10 -12.45
CA THR A 176 -12.50 -6.32 -12.77
C THR A 176 -13.77 -7.18 -12.70
N PHE A 177 -14.82 -6.60 -12.15
CA PHE A 177 -16.12 -7.21 -11.91
C PHE A 177 -17.22 -6.50 -12.73
N THR A 178 -18.42 -7.06 -12.79
CA THR A 178 -19.53 -6.53 -13.62
C THR A 178 -20.38 -5.47 -12.91
N PHE A 179 -20.13 -5.19 -11.63
CA PHE A 179 -20.80 -4.13 -10.90
C PHE A 179 -20.49 -2.74 -11.50
N ALA A 180 -21.54 -1.94 -11.73
CA ALA A 180 -21.47 -0.55 -12.19
C ALA A 180 -20.60 -0.34 -13.46
N MET A 181 -20.69 -1.26 -14.43
CA MET A 181 -20.00 -1.13 -15.72
C MET A 181 -20.38 0.16 -16.44
N GLY A 182 -19.38 0.87 -16.97
CA GLY A 182 -19.56 2.15 -17.66
C GLY A 182 -19.80 3.35 -16.74
N GLU A 183 -19.95 3.14 -15.43
CA GLU A 183 -20.09 4.20 -14.43
C GLU A 183 -18.76 4.48 -13.71
N GLU A 184 -18.71 5.56 -12.94
CA GLU A 184 -17.61 5.83 -12.03
C GLU A 184 -17.75 4.96 -10.77
N VAL A 185 -16.67 4.25 -10.43
CA VAL A 185 -16.58 3.34 -9.29
C VAL A 185 -15.54 3.85 -8.29
N PHE A 186 -15.88 3.74 -7.02
CA PHE A 186 -15.03 4.03 -5.88
C PHE A 186 -14.89 2.78 -5.02
N ILE A 187 -13.68 2.47 -4.57
CA ILE A 187 -13.42 1.41 -3.60
C ILE A 187 -13.18 2.05 -2.23
N HIS A 188 -14.03 1.70 -1.28
CA HIS A 188 -13.98 2.12 0.11
C HIS A 188 -13.35 1.01 0.92
N CYS A 189 -12.20 1.27 1.53
CA CYS A 189 -11.45 0.30 2.32
C CYS A 189 -11.29 0.73 3.77
N LYS A 190 -11.27 -0.25 4.66
CA LYS A 190 -10.87 -0.14 6.06
C LYS A 190 -9.46 -0.73 6.20
N LEU A 191 -8.48 0.16 6.29
CA LEU A 191 -7.08 -0.17 6.52
C LEU A 191 -6.84 -0.40 8.01
N LEU A 192 -6.03 -1.40 8.34
CA LEU A 192 -5.64 -1.71 9.70
C LEU A 192 -4.12 -1.86 9.78
N ALA A 193 -3.47 -1.01 10.57
CA ALA A 193 -2.10 -1.22 11.00
C ALA A 193 -2.10 -1.97 12.35
N TRP A 194 -1.39 -3.09 12.43
CA TRP A 194 -1.42 -4.03 13.55
C TRP A 194 -0.03 -4.57 13.91
N ASP A 195 0.11 -5.16 15.10
CA ASP A 195 1.32 -5.90 15.50
C ASP A 195 1.46 -7.20 14.67
N PRO A 196 2.58 -7.40 13.94
CA PRO A 196 2.83 -8.61 13.15
C PRO A 196 2.75 -9.92 13.95
N ASN A 197 2.96 -9.88 15.27
CA ASN A 197 2.95 -11.08 16.12
C ASN A 197 1.56 -11.43 16.66
N GLY A 198 0.57 -10.57 16.44
CA GLY A 198 -0.79 -10.70 17.00
C GLY A 198 -1.82 -11.17 15.98
N LEU A 199 -1.46 -12.03 15.01
CA LEU A 199 -2.39 -12.51 14.00
C LEU A 199 -3.38 -13.52 14.57
N ASP A 200 -4.63 -13.37 14.17
CA ASP A 200 -5.74 -14.25 14.55
C ASP A 200 -6.81 -14.26 13.44
N SER A 201 -7.93 -14.93 13.70
CA SER A 201 -9.07 -15.00 12.78
C SER A 201 -9.68 -13.63 12.43
N THR A 202 -9.29 -12.55 13.09
CA THR A 202 -9.72 -11.16 12.86
C THR A 202 -8.60 -10.23 12.37
N LYS A 203 -7.37 -10.75 12.22
CA LYS A 203 -6.15 -10.03 11.82
C LYS A 203 -5.41 -10.89 10.81
N LYS A 204 -5.91 -10.88 9.57
CA LYS A 204 -5.47 -11.77 8.49
C LYS A 204 -5.69 -11.13 7.12
N ALA A 205 -5.05 -11.68 6.10
CA ALA A 205 -5.33 -11.40 4.69
C ALA A 205 -5.42 -12.75 3.96
N CYS A 206 -6.63 -13.16 3.58
CA CYS A 206 -6.92 -14.47 3.02
C CYS A 206 -7.47 -14.32 1.61
N HIS A 207 -7.00 -15.15 0.68
CA HIS A 207 -7.62 -15.31 -0.63
C HIS A 207 -7.85 -16.78 -0.92
N PHE A 208 -8.83 -17.07 -1.76
CA PHE A 208 -9.17 -18.41 -2.19
C PHE A 208 -8.34 -18.79 -3.41
N VAL A 209 -7.79 -20.00 -3.39
CA VAL A 209 -7.05 -20.60 -4.50
C VAL A 209 -7.79 -21.86 -4.93
N GLU A 210 -8.18 -21.92 -6.20
CA GLU A 210 -8.92 -23.06 -6.75
C GLU A 210 -8.13 -24.37 -6.53
N GLY A 211 -8.80 -25.37 -5.96
CA GLY A 211 -8.21 -26.67 -5.61
C GLY A 211 -7.43 -26.71 -4.29
N HIS A 212 -7.07 -25.56 -3.71
CA HIS A 212 -6.33 -25.47 -2.44
C HIS A 212 -7.19 -24.95 -1.29
N GLY A 213 -8.21 -24.14 -1.57
CA GLY A 213 -9.08 -23.52 -0.57
C GLY A 213 -8.59 -22.14 -0.16
N TRP A 214 -8.97 -21.71 1.04
CA TRP A 214 -8.55 -20.41 1.59
C TRP A 214 -7.10 -20.46 2.08
N GLU A 215 -6.26 -19.56 1.57
CA GLU A 215 -4.86 -19.44 1.94
C GLU A 215 -4.57 -18.11 2.65
N LEU A 216 -3.75 -18.16 3.70
CA LEU A 216 -3.26 -16.97 4.40
C LEU A 216 -2.06 -16.39 3.65
N LEU A 217 -2.12 -15.09 3.31
CA LEU A 217 -1.04 -14.37 2.62
C LEU A 217 0.30 -14.48 3.34
N ASP A 218 0.29 -14.22 4.66
CA ASP A 218 1.51 -14.04 5.44
C ASP A 218 2.24 -15.35 5.74
N ASN A 219 1.50 -16.47 5.86
CA ASN A 219 2.07 -17.78 6.15
C ASN A 219 1.09 -18.90 5.79
N LEU A 220 1.38 -19.63 4.71
CA LEU A 220 0.55 -20.76 4.24
C LEU A 220 0.38 -21.87 5.29
N ALA A 221 1.35 -22.04 6.20
CA ALA A 221 1.24 -23.04 7.27
C ALA A 221 0.21 -22.67 8.34
N GLN A 222 -0.27 -21.41 8.34
CA GLN A 222 -1.29 -20.90 9.26
C GLN A 222 -2.61 -20.57 8.54
N SER A 223 -2.87 -21.17 7.37
CA SER A 223 -4.13 -21.00 6.63
C SER A 223 -5.38 -21.41 7.42
N ASN A 224 -5.23 -22.14 8.53
CA ASN A 224 -6.32 -22.41 9.48
C ASN A 224 -6.93 -21.13 10.10
N LEU A 225 -6.23 -19.99 10.05
CA LEU A 225 -6.80 -18.68 10.43
C LEU A 225 -7.88 -18.21 9.43
N CYS A 226 -7.86 -18.73 8.20
CA CYS A 226 -8.78 -18.41 7.12
C CYS A 226 -9.99 -19.35 7.06
N ASP A 227 -10.04 -20.44 7.84
CA ASP A 227 -11.17 -21.40 7.86
C ASP A 227 -12.52 -20.71 8.16
N CYS A 228 -12.49 -19.59 8.88
CA CYS A 228 -13.69 -18.81 9.18
C CYS A 228 -14.22 -18.00 8.00
N CYS A 229 -13.52 -17.91 6.86
CA CYS A 229 -13.93 -17.15 5.68
C CYS A 229 -15.19 -17.72 5.01
N GLU A 230 -15.47 -19.01 5.15
CA GLU A 230 -16.72 -19.65 4.73
C GLU A 230 -17.87 -19.46 5.72
N SER A 231 -17.57 -18.95 6.91
CA SER A 231 -18.54 -18.68 7.97
C SER A 231 -18.34 -17.26 8.52
N LYS A 232 -18.60 -17.04 9.81
CA LYS A 232 -18.37 -15.73 10.44
C LYS A 232 -17.09 -15.79 11.26
N CYS A 233 -16.09 -15.01 10.89
CA CYS A 233 -14.91 -14.78 11.70
C CYS A 233 -15.32 -14.02 12.97
N LYS A 234 -15.03 -14.65 14.11
CA LYS A 234 -15.27 -14.08 15.44
C LYS A 234 -13.93 -13.90 16.12
N SER A 235 -13.80 -12.83 16.89
CA SER A 235 -12.75 -12.77 17.90
C SER A 235 -13.03 -13.82 18.96
N ARG A 236 -12.02 -14.62 19.32
CA ARG A 236 -12.10 -15.44 20.54
C ARG A 236 -12.21 -14.44 21.69
N ARG A 237 -13.25 -14.52 22.52
CA ARG A 237 -13.47 -13.61 23.67
C ARG A 237 -12.33 -13.74 24.70
N GLN A 238 -11.20 -13.12 24.44
CA GLN A 238 -10.33 -12.58 25.48
C GLN A 238 -10.85 -11.18 25.80
N ARG A 239 -11.03 -10.87 27.09
CA ARG A 239 -11.58 -9.60 27.60
C ARG A 239 -10.96 -8.42 26.85
N SER A 240 -11.71 -7.83 25.93
CA SER A 240 -11.26 -6.83 24.95
C SER A 240 -11.15 -5.43 25.55
N VAL A 241 -10.49 -5.31 26.70
CA VAL A 241 -10.08 -4.01 27.26
C VAL A 241 -8.72 -3.57 26.67
N ALA A 242 -8.02 -4.47 25.96
CA ALA A 242 -6.71 -4.20 25.36
C ALA A 242 -6.70 -4.06 23.82
N SER A 243 -7.79 -4.39 23.12
CA SER A 243 -7.80 -4.43 21.64
C SER A 243 -7.74 -3.04 20.99
N GLU A 244 -8.11 -1.98 21.72
CA GLU A 244 -7.99 -0.58 21.27
C GLU A 244 -6.57 -0.04 21.40
N LYS A 245 -5.65 -0.77 22.04
CA LYS A 245 -4.31 -0.26 22.40
C LYS A 245 -3.19 -0.65 21.42
N TYR A 246 -3.45 -1.55 20.47
CA TYR A 246 -2.41 -2.15 19.61
C TYR A 246 -2.68 -2.07 18.10
N GLY A 247 -3.78 -1.42 17.69
CA GLY A 247 -4.16 -1.33 16.27
C GLY A 247 -4.74 0.01 15.91
N MET A 248 -4.31 0.54 14.76
CA MET A 248 -4.82 1.79 14.20
C MET A 248 -5.64 1.50 12.94
N VAL A 249 -6.88 1.97 12.92
CA VAL A 249 -7.82 1.77 11.80
C VAL A 249 -7.99 3.08 11.06
N GLN A 250 -7.85 3.04 9.73
CA GLN A 250 -8.07 4.17 8.86
C GLN A 250 -9.04 3.79 7.73
N LYS A 251 -10.11 4.58 7.55
CA LYS A 251 -10.98 4.46 6.37
C LYS A 251 -10.35 5.22 5.21
N ALA A 252 -10.36 4.62 4.02
CA ALA A 252 -9.79 5.19 2.82
C ALA A 252 -10.71 4.93 1.62
N VAL A 253 -10.66 5.83 0.64
CA VAL A 253 -11.47 5.75 -0.58
C VAL A 253 -10.55 5.98 -1.77
N ILE A 254 -10.57 5.07 -2.74
CA ILE A 254 -9.86 5.22 -4.02
C ILE A 254 -10.87 5.23 -5.16
N GLY A 255 -10.66 6.13 -6.11
CA GLY A 255 -11.53 6.36 -7.25
C GLY A 255 -11.58 7.85 -7.64
N PRO A 256 -12.33 8.20 -8.68
CA PRO A 256 -13.11 7.27 -9.50
C PRO A 256 -12.23 6.45 -10.46
N PHE A 257 -12.68 5.25 -10.81
CA PHE A 257 -12.23 4.52 -11.99
C PHE A 257 -13.44 3.93 -12.73
N THR A 258 -13.27 3.54 -13.98
CA THR A 258 -14.36 2.99 -14.81
C THR A 258 -13.99 1.62 -15.32
N ILE A 259 -14.93 0.69 -15.23
CA ILE A 259 -14.82 -0.62 -15.88
C ILE A 259 -15.47 -0.52 -17.25
N THR A 260 -14.68 -0.74 -18.31
CA THR A 260 -15.15 -0.61 -19.69
C THR A 260 -15.46 -1.98 -20.30
N ASP A 261 -16.42 -2.03 -21.22
CA ASP A 261 -16.59 -3.21 -22.06
C ASP A 261 -15.37 -3.33 -23.00
N VAL A 262 -15.01 -4.57 -23.35
CA VAL A 262 -13.90 -4.88 -24.27
C VAL A 262 -14.28 -4.51 -25.72
N TYR A 263 -15.57 -4.33 -26.00
CA TYR A 263 -16.12 -4.10 -27.34
C TYR A 263 -16.61 -2.67 -27.64
N SER A 264 -16.40 -1.72 -26.72
CA SER A 264 -16.88 -0.32 -26.85
C SER A 264 -15.78 0.67 -27.17
#